data_AF-A0A7C6ZWL8-F1
#
_entry.id   AF-A0A7C6ZWL8-F1
#
_cell.length_a   1.000
_cell.length_b   1.000
_cell.length_c   1.000
_cell.angle_alpha   90.00
_cell.angle_beta   90.00
_cell.angle_gamma   90.00
#
_symmetry.space_group_name_H-M   'P 1'
#
loop_
_entity.id
_entity.type
_entity.pdbx_description
1 polymer ?
#
loop_
_entity_poly.entity_id
_entity_poly.type
_entity_poly.pdbx_seq_one_letter_code
_entity_poly.pdbx_strand_id
1 'polypeptide(L)'
;MHTQRSPHILLLIVVLVGLLAPAPVAAQTVNCAQTVSVQSGDTLSSIAGRTLGDASAYDRIVAATNAAAAIDATFAVIESADRLSIGWKLCIPGVGQSSTPAAPTVSPSTTATPASSPENEGGLVVAEPFDGEALTIDYLRRQTYPDQQLVIEETLASGANYNRYIASYLSEGLRINGLLTVPQGPAPATGWPVIIFNHGYIPPAIYRTTERYVAYVDGFARNGYIVFRPDYRGHAFSEGEARGAYGYPDYTIDVLNATAALKNYPAADPNRIGMWGHSMGGFITLRAMVTDPDIKAGVIWAGVVADYPDLLTKWRRSNNTPAPAVTTQARRWRTQLQEQYGAPEDNPEFYASISANSYLADLSGPIQLHHGTADASVPYEFSATLLAQLEAAGQVGELYTYAGDDHNISQGFSEAMARSLAFFDQHVKNAPSTR
;
A
#
# COMPACT_ATOMS: atom_id res chain seq x y z
N MET A 1 -27.34 -57.65 -78.55
CA MET A 1 -28.25 -56.51 -78.30
C MET A 1 -27.68 -55.68 -77.17
N HIS A 2 -27.76 -54.35 -77.32
CA HIS A 2 -27.34 -53.25 -76.41
C HIS A 2 -25.83 -53.02 -76.22
N THR A 3 -25.19 -52.14 -77.00
CA THR A 3 -25.11 -50.65 -76.99
C THR A 3 -24.02 -50.07 -76.06
N GLN A 4 -22.92 -49.69 -76.71
CA GLN A 4 -21.89 -48.67 -76.42
C GLN A 4 -22.06 -47.76 -75.19
N ARG A 5 -20.97 -47.61 -74.42
CA ARG A 5 -20.58 -46.35 -73.74
C ARG A 5 -19.05 -46.14 -73.81
N SER A 6 -18.69 -44.87 -73.98
CA SER A 6 -17.41 -44.23 -74.33
C SER A 6 -16.21 -44.47 -73.38
N PRO A 7 -14.96 -44.18 -73.84
CA PRO A 7 -13.75 -44.37 -73.04
C PRO A 7 -13.38 -43.09 -72.25
N HIS A 8 -12.88 -43.27 -71.03
CA HIS A 8 -12.19 -42.20 -70.29
C HIS A 8 -10.71 -42.57 -70.09
N ILE A 9 -9.87 -41.64 -70.51
CA ILE A 9 -8.41 -41.64 -70.50
C ILE A 9 -7.92 -41.56 -69.05
N LEU A 10 -7.06 -42.51 -68.66
CA LEU A 10 -6.40 -42.54 -67.34
C LEU A 10 -5.11 -41.72 -67.41
N LEU A 11 -5.10 -40.55 -66.78
CA LEU A 11 -3.93 -39.67 -66.64
C LEU A 11 -3.13 -40.09 -65.39
N LEU A 12 -1.90 -40.60 -65.58
CA LEU A 12 -0.94 -40.85 -64.51
C LEU A 12 -0.40 -39.51 -63.96
N ILE A 13 -0.60 -39.25 -62.67
CA ILE A 13 0.10 -38.17 -61.94
C ILE A 13 1.19 -38.81 -61.07
N VAL A 14 2.44 -38.50 -61.39
CA VAL A 14 3.62 -38.83 -60.59
C VAL A 14 3.76 -37.79 -59.49
N VAL A 15 3.69 -38.20 -58.23
CA VAL A 15 3.96 -37.32 -57.06
C VAL A 15 5.43 -37.47 -56.67
N LEU A 16 6.19 -36.40 -56.88
CA LEU A 16 7.59 -36.26 -56.46
C LEU A 16 7.61 -35.79 -55.00
N VAL A 17 8.06 -36.63 -54.06
CA VAL A 17 8.26 -36.26 -52.65
C VAL A 17 9.62 -35.55 -52.53
N GLY A 18 9.60 -34.22 -52.43
CA GLY A 18 10.77 -33.42 -52.09
C GLY A 18 11.02 -33.47 -50.58
N LEU A 19 12.17 -33.99 -50.16
CA LEU A 19 12.69 -33.82 -48.79
C LEU A 19 13.07 -32.35 -48.58
N LEU A 20 12.26 -31.62 -47.81
CA LEU A 20 12.63 -30.32 -47.27
C LEU A 20 13.60 -30.54 -46.11
N ALA A 21 14.88 -30.19 -46.32
CA ALA A 21 15.82 -30.02 -45.21
C ALA A 21 15.39 -28.80 -44.35
N PRO A 22 15.48 -28.87 -43.01
CA PRO A 22 15.17 -27.74 -42.16
C PRO A 22 16.14 -26.59 -42.44
N ALA A 23 15.62 -25.39 -42.65
CA ALA A 23 16.42 -24.17 -42.75
C ALA A 23 17.22 -23.96 -41.46
N PRO A 24 18.46 -23.45 -41.51
CA PRO A 24 19.23 -23.13 -40.31
C PRO A 24 18.49 -22.06 -39.51
N VAL A 25 18.15 -22.37 -38.26
CA VAL A 25 17.62 -21.40 -37.30
C VAL A 25 18.71 -20.34 -37.10
N ALA A 26 18.45 -19.10 -37.50
CA ALA A 26 19.37 -17.99 -37.26
C ALA A 26 19.62 -17.89 -35.75
N ALA A 27 20.89 -17.93 -35.33
CA ALA A 27 21.25 -17.77 -33.92
C ALA A 27 20.74 -16.41 -33.43
N GLN A 28 19.85 -16.41 -32.43
CA GLN A 28 19.37 -15.18 -31.82
C GLN A 28 20.54 -14.50 -31.09
N THR A 29 20.75 -13.21 -31.35
CA THR A 29 21.81 -12.43 -30.70
C THR A 29 21.20 -11.51 -29.66
N VAL A 30 21.89 -11.39 -28.52
CA VAL A 30 21.46 -10.51 -27.42
C VAL A 30 21.55 -9.05 -27.87
N ASN A 31 20.41 -8.34 -27.89
CA ASN A 31 20.35 -6.93 -28.32
C ASN A 31 20.33 -5.98 -27.11
N CYS A 32 21.51 -5.74 -26.52
CA CYS A 32 21.69 -4.75 -25.45
C CYS A 32 22.44 -3.52 -25.98
N ALA A 33 21.87 -2.33 -25.82
CA ALA A 33 22.57 -1.09 -26.16
C ALA A 33 23.72 -0.80 -25.17
N GLN A 34 23.52 -1.18 -23.90
CA GLN A 34 24.54 -1.13 -22.86
C GLN A 34 24.32 -2.27 -21.85
N THR A 35 25.37 -2.68 -21.15
CA THR A 35 25.26 -3.57 -19.98
C THR A 35 25.65 -2.84 -18.69
N VAL A 36 24.97 -3.15 -17.59
CA VAL A 36 25.21 -2.56 -16.28
C VAL A 36 25.36 -3.67 -15.24
N SER A 37 26.34 -3.56 -14.36
CA SER A 37 26.44 -4.43 -13.18
C SER A 37 25.83 -3.71 -11.97
N VAL A 38 24.90 -4.36 -11.28
CA VAL A 38 24.22 -3.83 -10.08
C VAL A 38 25.25 -3.58 -8.98
N GLN A 39 25.26 -2.36 -8.43
CA GLN A 39 26.08 -1.97 -7.29
C GLN A 39 25.26 -1.93 -6.00
N SER A 40 25.94 -1.82 -4.85
CA SER A 40 25.25 -1.62 -3.57
C SER A 40 24.41 -0.34 -3.61
N GLY A 41 23.13 -0.44 -3.24
CA GLY A 41 22.17 0.67 -3.26
C GLY A 41 21.55 0.98 -4.63
N ASP A 42 21.89 0.24 -5.69
CA ASP A 42 21.19 0.35 -6.97
C ASP A 42 19.75 -0.19 -6.86
N THR A 43 18.81 0.50 -7.48
CA THR A 43 17.46 0.01 -7.77
C THR A 43 17.25 0.01 -9.28
N LEU A 44 16.29 -0.75 -9.80
CA LEU A 44 15.99 -0.71 -11.23
C LEU A 44 15.58 0.70 -11.69
N SER A 45 14.86 1.45 -10.85
CA SER A 45 14.49 2.84 -11.12
C SER A 45 15.70 3.79 -11.08
N SER A 46 16.66 3.60 -10.16
CA SER A 46 17.88 4.42 -10.17
C SER A 46 18.76 4.12 -11.39
N ILE A 47 18.84 2.85 -11.80
CA ILE A 47 19.51 2.41 -13.03
C ILE A 47 18.78 2.98 -14.26
N ALA A 48 17.46 2.94 -14.30
CA ALA A 48 16.66 3.50 -15.39
C ALA A 48 16.82 5.03 -15.47
N GLY A 49 16.81 5.73 -14.34
CA GLY A 49 17.07 7.16 -14.28
C GLY A 49 18.45 7.53 -14.86
N ARG A 50 19.51 6.79 -14.49
CA ARG A 50 20.88 7.08 -14.94
C ARG A 50 21.21 6.59 -16.36
N THR A 51 20.50 5.60 -16.88
CA THR A 51 20.80 5.00 -18.20
C THR A 51 19.77 5.32 -19.28
N LEU A 52 18.50 5.44 -18.93
CA LEU A 52 17.41 5.75 -19.85
C LEU A 52 16.92 7.20 -19.73
N GLY A 53 17.40 7.94 -18.72
CA GLY A 53 16.97 9.32 -18.45
C GLY A 53 15.57 9.41 -17.82
N ASP A 54 14.96 8.27 -17.48
CA ASP A 54 13.62 8.16 -16.91
C ASP A 54 13.58 7.03 -15.89
N ALA A 55 13.42 7.37 -14.62
CA ALA A 55 13.38 6.41 -13.52
C ALA A 55 12.13 5.50 -13.55
N SER A 56 11.07 5.91 -14.24
CA SER A 56 9.85 5.11 -14.41
C SER A 56 9.97 4.07 -15.52
N ALA A 57 10.97 4.19 -16.40
CA ALA A 57 11.18 3.30 -17.55
C ALA A 57 11.88 1.97 -17.17
N TYR A 58 11.91 1.61 -15.89
CA TYR A 58 12.65 0.46 -15.40
C TYR A 58 12.12 -0.89 -15.90
N ASP A 59 10.83 -0.99 -16.21
CA ASP A 59 10.21 -2.19 -16.83
C ASP A 59 10.87 -2.55 -18.17
N ARG A 60 11.42 -1.56 -18.89
CA ARG A 60 12.16 -1.80 -20.14
C ARG A 60 13.47 -2.53 -19.87
N ILE A 61 14.12 -2.24 -18.73
CA ILE A 61 15.34 -2.95 -18.29
C ILE A 61 14.97 -4.38 -17.88
N VAL A 62 13.85 -4.59 -17.19
CA VAL A 62 13.36 -5.93 -16.83
C VAL A 62 13.13 -6.77 -18.08
N ALA A 63 12.34 -6.26 -19.03
CA ALA A 63 12.02 -6.96 -20.26
C ALA A 63 13.28 -7.28 -21.08
N ALA A 64 14.18 -6.31 -21.26
CA ALA A 64 15.42 -6.50 -22.01
C ALA A 64 16.38 -7.48 -21.33
N THR A 65 16.48 -7.44 -19.99
CA THR A 65 17.37 -8.31 -19.22
C THR A 65 16.87 -9.75 -19.24
N ASN A 66 15.58 -9.99 -19.08
CA ASN A 66 15.00 -11.33 -19.16
C ASN A 66 15.06 -11.92 -20.58
N ALA A 67 14.86 -11.09 -21.61
CA ALA A 67 15.05 -11.51 -23.00
C ALA A 67 16.51 -11.85 -23.31
N ALA A 68 17.47 -11.09 -22.75
CA ALA A 68 18.89 -11.41 -22.85
C ALA A 68 19.25 -12.70 -22.10
N ALA A 69 18.70 -12.92 -20.90
CA ALA A 69 18.93 -14.10 -20.08
C ALA A 69 18.41 -15.40 -20.72
N ALA A 70 17.37 -15.32 -21.55
CA ALA A 70 16.86 -16.44 -22.33
C ALA A 70 17.84 -16.92 -23.43
N ILE A 71 18.82 -16.10 -23.81
CA ILE A 71 19.81 -16.38 -24.86
C ILE A 71 21.22 -16.54 -24.27
N ASP A 72 21.56 -15.75 -23.24
CA ASP A 72 22.86 -15.73 -22.55
C ASP A 72 22.64 -15.73 -21.03
N ALA A 73 22.94 -16.87 -20.40
CA ALA A 73 22.77 -17.09 -18.96
C ALA A 73 23.67 -16.22 -18.07
N THR A 74 24.57 -15.41 -18.63
CA THR A 74 25.35 -14.42 -17.83
C THR A 74 24.54 -13.19 -17.43
N PHE A 75 23.36 -12.97 -18.03
CA PHE A 75 22.41 -11.94 -17.61
C PHE A 75 21.50 -12.45 -16.50
N ALA A 76 21.08 -11.54 -15.62
CA ALA A 76 20.18 -11.90 -14.52
C ALA A 76 18.78 -12.29 -15.02
N VAL A 77 18.10 -13.17 -14.30
CA VAL A 77 16.65 -13.38 -14.45
C VAL A 77 15.97 -12.54 -13.37
N ILE A 78 15.29 -11.49 -13.78
CA ILE A 78 14.56 -10.59 -12.89
C ILE A 78 13.12 -11.08 -12.81
N GLU A 79 12.84 -11.85 -11.75
CA GLU A 79 11.48 -12.32 -11.43
C GLU A 79 10.69 -11.26 -10.66
N SER A 80 11.39 -10.38 -9.95
CA SER A 80 10.82 -9.26 -9.20
C SER A 80 11.70 -8.03 -9.37
N ALA A 81 11.08 -6.89 -9.74
CA ALA A 81 11.78 -5.62 -9.90
C ALA A 81 12.40 -5.10 -8.60
N ASP A 82 12.00 -5.66 -7.45
CA ASP A 82 12.43 -5.26 -6.10
C ASP A 82 13.59 -6.07 -5.55
N ARG A 83 14.07 -7.06 -6.30
CA ARG A 83 15.20 -7.92 -5.89
C ARG A 83 16.32 -7.82 -6.90
N LEU A 84 17.26 -6.93 -6.63
CA LEU A 84 18.55 -6.89 -7.33
C LEU A 84 19.64 -7.41 -6.41
N SER A 85 20.43 -8.37 -6.89
CA SER A 85 21.66 -8.76 -6.19
C SER A 85 22.85 -8.00 -6.74
N ILE A 86 23.74 -7.57 -5.86
CA ILE A 86 25.01 -6.93 -6.24
C ILE A 86 25.76 -7.85 -7.21
N GLY A 87 26.29 -7.27 -8.29
CA GLY A 87 27.02 -7.99 -9.34
C GLY A 87 26.15 -8.49 -10.49
N TRP A 88 24.82 -8.47 -10.37
CA TRP A 88 23.92 -8.87 -11.46
C TRP A 88 24.16 -8.05 -12.72
N LYS A 89 24.27 -8.72 -13.86
CA LYS A 89 24.45 -8.11 -15.19
C LYS A 89 23.10 -7.87 -15.83
N LEU A 90 22.78 -6.59 -16.07
CA LEU A 90 21.52 -6.14 -16.66
C LEU A 90 21.74 -5.69 -18.10
N CYS A 91 20.71 -5.88 -18.93
CA CYS A 91 20.64 -5.41 -20.31
C CYS A 91 19.86 -4.10 -20.37
N ILE A 92 20.48 -3.04 -20.89
CA ILE A 92 19.84 -1.74 -21.10
C ILE A 92 19.41 -1.62 -22.56
N PRO A 93 18.11 -1.45 -22.85
CA PRO A 93 17.63 -1.30 -24.23
C PRO A 93 17.92 0.10 -24.78
N GLY A 94 18.06 0.21 -26.11
CA GLY A 94 18.25 1.50 -26.78
C GLY A 94 17.03 2.42 -26.65
N VAL A 95 17.26 3.73 -26.71
CA VAL A 95 16.19 4.75 -26.69
C VAL A 95 15.42 4.65 -28.02
N GLY A 96 14.15 4.22 -27.98
CA GLY A 96 13.29 4.09 -29.18
C GLY A 96 12.75 2.69 -29.50
N GLN A 97 13.15 1.63 -28.78
CA GLN A 97 12.52 0.31 -28.93
C GLN A 97 11.27 0.23 -28.04
N SER A 98 10.08 0.34 -28.67
CA SER A 98 8.78 -0.01 -28.10
C SER A 98 8.34 -1.35 -28.69
N SER A 99 8.03 -2.33 -27.86
CA SER A 99 7.44 -3.60 -28.28
C SER A 99 6.14 -3.82 -27.52
N THR A 100 5.01 -3.60 -28.21
CA THR A 100 3.69 -4.05 -27.77
C THR A 100 3.49 -5.48 -28.30
N PRO A 101 3.11 -6.48 -27.49
CA PRO A 101 2.76 -7.80 -28.02
C PRO A 101 1.36 -7.76 -28.66
N ALA A 102 1.25 -8.29 -29.88
CA ALA A 102 -0.01 -8.47 -30.59
C ALA A 102 -0.82 -9.66 -30.04
N ALA A 103 -2.13 -9.50 -29.92
CA ALA A 103 -3.08 -10.56 -29.55
C ALA A 103 -3.32 -11.54 -30.73
N PRO A 104 -3.46 -12.86 -30.48
CA PRO A 104 -3.77 -13.80 -31.55
C PRO A 104 -5.28 -13.93 -31.78
N THR A 105 -5.66 -13.89 -33.05
CA THR A 105 -7.00 -14.14 -33.58
C THR A 105 -7.25 -15.65 -33.72
N VAL A 106 -8.41 -16.17 -33.30
CA VAL A 106 -8.86 -17.52 -33.69
C VAL A 106 -10.36 -17.52 -34.01
N SER A 107 -10.71 -18.05 -35.19
CA SER A 107 -12.08 -18.35 -35.66
C SER A 107 -12.46 -19.80 -35.31
N PRO A 108 -13.77 -20.14 -35.23
CA PRO A 108 -14.24 -21.34 -34.52
C PRO A 108 -14.28 -22.59 -35.42
N SER A 109 -14.18 -23.76 -34.79
CA SER A 109 -14.59 -25.04 -35.41
C SER A 109 -15.21 -25.98 -34.38
N THR A 110 -16.15 -26.78 -34.84
CA THR A 110 -17.25 -27.46 -34.11
C THR A 110 -16.90 -28.81 -33.49
N THR A 111 -17.48 -29.05 -32.30
CA THR A 111 -18.10 -30.28 -31.74
C THR A 111 -17.37 -31.63 -31.78
N ALA A 112 -17.09 -32.19 -30.60
CA ALA A 112 -17.59 -33.51 -30.15
C ALA A 112 -17.28 -33.77 -28.66
N THR A 113 -18.30 -34.16 -27.89
CA THR A 113 -18.22 -34.68 -26.51
C THR A 113 -17.78 -36.15 -26.53
N PRO A 114 -16.98 -36.63 -25.55
CA PRO A 114 -17.55 -37.43 -24.46
C PRO A 114 -16.97 -37.11 -23.06
N ALA A 115 -17.72 -37.52 -22.03
CA ALA A 115 -17.56 -37.18 -20.62
C ALA A 115 -16.53 -38.04 -19.85
N SER A 116 -15.78 -37.41 -18.92
CA SER A 116 -15.58 -37.86 -17.52
C SER A 116 -14.84 -36.76 -16.71
N SER A 117 -15.35 -36.48 -15.49
CA SER A 117 -15.01 -35.47 -14.45
C SER A 117 -13.53 -35.20 -14.09
N PRO A 118 -13.22 -34.27 -13.14
CA PRO A 118 -13.74 -32.89 -12.92
C PRO A 118 -12.58 -31.89 -12.72
N GLU A 119 -12.57 -30.70 -13.33
CA GLU A 119 -11.60 -29.67 -12.93
C GLU A 119 -12.06 -28.26 -13.34
N ASN A 120 -12.12 -27.39 -12.33
CA ASN A 120 -12.16 -25.93 -12.31
C ASN A 120 -12.22 -25.20 -13.68
N GLU A 121 -13.36 -24.58 -13.96
CA GLU A 121 -13.39 -23.39 -14.81
C GLU A 121 -13.58 -22.14 -13.97
N GLY A 122 -12.74 -21.15 -14.27
CA GLY A 122 -12.66 -19.88 -13.58
C GLY A 122 -13.97 -19.12 -13.58
N GLY A 123 -14.42 -18.78 -12.38
CA GLY A 123 -15.31 -17.65 -12.19
C GLY A 123 -14.55 -16.37 -12.53
N LEU A 124 -15.17 -15.53 -13.36
CA LEU A 124 -15.06 -14.08 -13.21
C LEU A 124 -15.00 -13.77 -11.71
N VAL A 125 -13.92 -13.15 -11.25
CA VAL A 125 -13.84 -12.65 -9.88
C VAL A 125 -14.97 -11.64 -9.75
N VAL A 126 -16.09 -12.09 -9.18
CA VAL A 126 -17.15 -11.21 -8.72
C VAL A 126 -16.44 -10.31 -7.72
N ALA A 127 -16.37 -9.00 -8.00
CA ALA A 127 -15.90 -8.06 -7.00
C ALA A 127 -16.71 -8.33 -5.74
N GLU A 128 -16.05 -8.75 -4.66
CA GLU A 128 -16.70 -9.00 -3.37
C GLU A 128 -17.64 -7.83 -3.09
N PRO A 129 -18.93 -8.09 -2.79
CA PRO A 129 -19.89 -7.03 -2.53
C PRO A 129 -19.33 -6.13 -1.43
N PHE A 130 -19.50 -4.83 -1.60
CA PHE A 130 -18.99 -3.87 -0.64
C PHE A 130 -19.72 -4.09 0.69
N ASP A 131 -19.04 -4.67 1.68
CA ASP A 131 -19.66 -5.02 2.95
C ASP A 131 -19.68 -3.81 3.88
N GLY A 132 -20.80 -3.08 3.86
CA GLY A 132 -21.03 -1.94 4.72
C GLY A 132 -21.17 -2.31 6.21
N GLU A 133 -21.50 -3.55 6.57
CA GLU A 133 -21.46 -3.97 7.97
C GLU A 133 -19.99 -3.99 8.44
N ALA A 134 -19.11 -4.59 7.64
CA ALA A 134 -17.68 -4.67 7.94
C ALA A 134 -16.99 -3.30 8.11
N LEU A 135 -17.57 -2.25 7.53
CA LEU A 135 -17.08 -0.87 7.68
C LEU A 135 -17.50 -0.17 8.96
N THR A 136 -18.50 -0.66 9.68
CA THR A 136 -19.00 0.01 10.88
C THR A 136 -17.97 -0.01 12.00
N ILE A 137 -17.97 1.02 12.85
CA ILE A 137 -17.12 1.04 14.05
C ILE A 137 -17.52 -0.11 15.00
N ASP A 138 -18.82 -0.44 15.06
CA ASP A 138 -19.32 -1.55 15.87
C ASP A 138 -18.86 -2.92 15.35
N TYR A 139 -18.71 -3.10 14.03
CA TYR A 139 -18.05 -4.30 13.50
C TYR A 139 -16.61 -4.40 13.98
N LEU A 140 -15.83 -3.32 13.87
CA LEU A 140 -14.44 -3.30 14.33
C LEU A 140 -14.33 -3.62 15.83
N ARG A 141 -15.21 -3.05 16.67
CA ARG A 141 -15.26 -3.30 18.12
C ARG A 141 -15.66 -4.74 18.50
N ARG A 142 -16.44 -5.42 17.64
CA ARG A 142 -16.84 -6.82 17.85
C ARG A 142 -15.76 -7.82 17.43
N GLN A 143 -14.77 -7.40 16.65
CA GLN A 143 -13.69 -8.29 16.24
C GLN A 143 -12.78 -8.65 17.41
N THR A 144 -12.10 -9.79 17.28
CA THR A 144 -11.00 -10.17 18.17
C THR A 144 -9.69 -9.92 17.45
N TYR A 145 -8.79 -9.17 18.08
CA TYR A 145 -7.42 -8.94 17.62
C TYR A 145 -6.48 -9.79 18.50
N PRO A 146 -6.14 -11.02 18.06
CA PRO A 146 -5.50 -12.01 18.94
C PRO A 146 -4.09 -11.60 19.34
N ASP A 147 -3.70 -12.00 20.55
CA ASP A 147 -2.31 -11.95 20.99
C ASP A 147 -1.44 -12.75 20.04
N GLN A 148 -0.37 -12.10 19.57
CA GLN A 148 0.57 -12.67 18.63
C GLN A 148 1.93 -12.00 18.78
N GLN A 149 2.98 -12.70 18.36
CA GLN A 149 4.32 -12.15 18.34
C GLN A 149 4.65 -11.59 16.97
N LEU A 150 5.38 -10.47 16.94
CA LEU A 150 6.07 -10.05 15.72
C LEU A 150 7.14 -11.08 15.35
N VAL A 151 7.24 -11.38 14.05
CA VAL A 151 8.34 -12.15 13.47
C VAL A 151 9.33 -11.18 12.85
N ILE A 152 10.62 -11.28 13.20
CA ILE A 152 11.67 -10.50 12.55
C ILE A 152 12.05 -11.20 11.23
N GLU A 153 11.73 -10.58 10.11
CA GLU A 153 11.97 -11.10 8.76
C GLU A 153 13.36 -10.71 8.25
N GLU A 154 13.77 -9.47 8.53
CA GLU A 154 15.06 -8.93 8.10
C GLU A 154 15.63 -7.98 9.14
N THR A 155 16.94 -8.07 9.40
CA THR A 155 17.68 -7.07 10.18
C THR A 155 18.33 -6.07 9.23
N LEU A 156 17.99 -4.79 9.41
CA LEU A 156 18.50 -3.70 8.60
C LEU A 156 19.69 -3.01 9.29
N ALA A 157 20.40 -2.16 8.56
CA ALA A 157 21.39 -1.27 9.16
C ALA A 157 20.74 -0.38 10.23
N SER A 158 21.33 -0.33 11.42
CA SER A 158 20.84 0.47 12.53
C SER A 158 20.79 1.96 12.19
N GLY A 159 19.87 2.67 12.85
CA GLY A 159 19.88 4.12 12.91
C GLY A 159 20.92 4.64 13.89
N ALA A 160 20.80 5.91 14.30
CA ALA A 160 21.79 6.55 15.14
C ALA A 160 21.89 5.97 16.56
N ASN A 161 20.76 5.63 17.17
CA ASN A 161 20.65 5.06 18.52
C ASN A 161 19.46 4.07 18.61
N TYR A 162 19.14 3.40 17.51
CA TYR A 162 18.03 2.45 17.43
C TYR A 162 18.33 1.38 16.38
N ASN A 163 17.85 0.17 16.62
CA ASN A 163 17.90 -0.94 15.65
C ASN A 163 16.71 -0.86 14.70
N ARG A 164 16.87 -1.42 13.50
CA ARG A 164 15.85 -1.41 12.44
C ARG A 164 15.63 -2.82 11.91
N TYR A 165 14.37 -3.18 11.69
CA TYR A 165 13.97 -4.49 11.22
C TYR A 165 12.81 -4.38 10.24
N ILE A 166 12.73 -5.29 9.28
CA ILE A 166 11.44 -5.66 8.69
C ILE A 166 10.85 -6.73 9.60
N ALA A 167 9.64 -6.48 10.09
CA ALA A 167 8.92 -7.42 10.94
C ALA A 167 7.52 -7.69 10.37
N SER A 168 6.98 -8.88 10.63
CA SER A 168 5.66 -9.28 10.19
C SER A 168 4.76 -9.74 11.32
N TYR A 169 3.44 -9.70 11.06
CA TYR A 169 2.37 -10.19 11.92
C TYR A 169 1.21 -10.70 11.06
N LEU A 170 0.26 -11.39 11.67
CA LEU A 170 -0.94 -11.87 11.00
C LEU A 170 -2.11 -10.90 11.18
N SER A 171 -2.83 -10.66 10.09
CA SER A 171 -4.09 -9.93 10.07
C SER A 171 -5.06 -10.68 9.15
N GLU A 172 -6.13 -11.24 9.74
CA GLU A 172 -7.11 -12.05 8.99
C GLU A 172 -6.48 -13.20 8.17
N GLY A 173 -5.43 -13.81 8.71
CA GLY A 173 -4.68 -14.88 8.05
C GLY A 173 -3.66 -14.41 7.00
N LEU A 174 -3.59 -13.12 6.71
CA LEU A 174 -2.59 -12.51 5.83
C LEU A 174 -1.34 -12.14 6.63
N ARG A 175 -0.16 -12.42 6.07
CA ARG A 175 1.09 -11.90 6.62
C ARG A 175 1.30 -10.45 6.20
N ILE A 176 1.24 -9.54 7.17
CA ILE A 176 1.45 -8.11 6.98
C ILE A 176 2.83 -7.74 7.50
N ASN A 177 3.60 -7.01 6.70
CA ASN A 177 4.94 -6.55 7.04
C ASN A 177 4.90 -5.11 7.54
N GLY A 178 6.00 -4.67 8.14
CA GLY A 178 6.20 -3.30 8.54
C GLY A 178 7.64 -3.01 8.94
N LEU A 179 7.97 -1.73 9.00
CA LEU A 179 9.24 -1.26 9.52
C LEU A 179 9.16 -1.14 11.04
N LEU A 180 9.93 -1.96 11.74
CA LEU A 180 10.11 -1.89 13.18
C LEU A 180 11.42 -1.15 13.51
N THR A 181 11.34 -0.19 14.41
CA THR A 181 12.50 0.45 15.01
C THR A 181 12.46 0.30 16.53
N VAL A 182 13.60 -0.02 17.12
CA VAL A 182 13.71 -0.29 18.56
C VAL A 182 14.86 0.52 19.14
N PRO A 183 14.63 1.42 20.11
CA PRO A 183 15.69 2.21 20.73
C PRO A 183 16.77 1.33 21.34
N GLN A 184 18.01 1.79 21.24
CA GLN A 184 19.15 1.21 21.93
C GLN A 184 19.32 1.87 23.31
N GLY A 185 19.99 1.15 24.22
CA GLY A 185 20.28 1.64 25.57
C GLY A 185 19.36 1.03 26.63
N PRO A 186 19.43 1.53 27.87
CA PRO A 186 18.63 1.01 28.97
C PRO A 186 17.15 1.35 28.76
N ALA A 187 16.33 0.32 28.55
CA ALA A 187 14.88 0.47 28.47
C ALA A 187 14.29 0.93 29.82
N PRO A 188 13.17 1.68 29.82
CA PRO A 188 12.37 1.87 31.04
C PRO A 188 11.99 0.53 31.66
N ALA A 189 11.78 0.50 32.98
CA ALA A 189 11.50 -0.74 33.71
C ALA A 189 10.27 -1.52 33.20
N THR A 190 9.31 -0.83 32.58
CA THR A 190 8.09 -1.40 32.00
C THR A 190 8.18 -1.68 30.50
N GLY A 191 9.32 -1.39 29.86
CA GLY A 191 9.51 -1.44 28.40
C GLY A 191 9.50 -0.05 27.75
N TRP A 192 9.82 -0.01 26.46
CA TRP A 192 9.77 1.22 25.67
C TRP A 192 8.33 1.58 25.31
N PRO A 193 7.94 2.87 25.36
CA PRO A 193 6.68 3.31 24.78
C PRO A 193 6.67 3.07 23.26
N VAL A 194 5.49 2.89 22.71
CA VAL A 194 5.27 2.52 21.31
C VAL A 194 4.53 3.63 20.57
N ILE A 195 4.92 3.87 19.32
CA ILE A 195 4.14 4.63 18.34
C ILE A 195 3.83 3.71 17.16
N ILE A 196 2.54 3.42 16.94
CA ILE A 196 2.09 2.85 15.67
C ILE A 196 2.02 4.00 14.65
N PHE A 197 2.80 3.88 13.58
CA PHE A 197 2.97 4.93 12.59
C PHE A 197 2.14 4.61 11.34
N ASN A 198 1.00 5.26 11.20
CA ASN A 198 0.05 5.07 10.12
C ASN A 198 0.39 6.01 8.95
N HIS A 199 0.96 5.45 7.88
CA HIS A 199 1.37 6.25 6.74
C HIS A 199 0.19 6.69 5.86
N GLY A 200 0.34 7.81 5.15
CA GLY A 200 -0.60 8.23 4.11
C GLY A 200 -0.60 7.31 2.89
N TYR A 201 -1.54 7.53 1.97
CA TYR A 201 -1.64 6.72 0.75
C TYR A 201 -0.38 6.86 -0.11
N ILE A 202 0.20 5.72 -0.47
CA ILE A 202 1.26 5.60 -1.45
C ILE A 202 0.82 4.45 -2.37
N PRO A 203 0.80 4.62 -3.71
CA PRO A 203 0.40 3.55 -4.59
C PRO A 203 1.19 2.26 -4.32
N PRO A 204 0.53 1.09 -4.16
CA PRO A 204 1.18 -0.17 -3.81
C PRO A 204 2.41 -0.50 -4.68
N ALA A 205 2.30 -0.25 -5.99
CA ALA A 205 3.37 -0.48 -6.96
C ALA A 205 4.69 0.26 -6.63
N ILE A 206 4.61 1.42 -5.97
CA ILE A 206 5.77 2.24 -5.61
C ILE A 206 6.04 2.30 -4.11
N TYR A 207 5.22 1.64 -3.29
CA TYR A 207 5.43 1.63 -1.85
C TYR A 207 6.60 0.71 -1.49
N ARG A 208 7.48 1.18 -0.60
CA ARG A 208 8.61 0.40 -0.08
C ARG A 208 8.72 0.60 1.44
N THR A 209 8.89 -0.50 2.18
CA THR A 209 8.92 -0.54 3.66
C THR A 209 9.98 0.36 4.29
N THR A 210 11.07 0.67 3.59
CA THR A 210 12.20 1.45 4.12
C THR A 210 12.27 2.88 3.59
N GLU A 211 11.34 3.28 2.71
CA GLU A 211 11.31 4.60 2.08
C GLU A 211 10.16 5.47 2.59
N ARG A 212 10.29 6.78 2.36
CA ARG A 212 9.36 7.85 2.80
C ARG A 212 9.21 7.88 4.34
N TYR A 213 8.79 9.02 4.87
CA TYR A 213 8.66 9.23 6.33
C TYR A 213 9.94 8.95 7.17
N VAL A 214 11.11 8.84 6.54
CA VAL A 214 12.37 8.47 7.23
C VAL A 214 12.67 9.42 8.39
N ALA A 215 12.55 10.74 8.17
CA ALA A 215 12.79 11.74 9.21
C ALA A 215 11.78 11.68 10.37
N TYR A 216 10.57 11.20 10.11
CA TYR A 216 9.50 11.11 11.12
C TYR A 216 9.75 9.91 12.04
N VAL A 217 10.00 8.74 11.42
CA VAL A 217 10.34 7.51 12.13
C VAL A 217 11.65 7.69 12.91
N ASP A 218 12.66 8.30 12.30
CA ASP A 218 13.92 8.66 12.98
C ASP A 218 13.66 9.58 14.18
N GLY A 219 12.86 10.65 14.01
CA GLY A 219 12.53 11.58 15.08
C GLY A 219 11.92 10.91 16.31
N PHE A 220 10.97 9.99 16.13
CA PHE A 220 10.39 9.24 17.25
C PHE A 220 11.34 8.19 17.83
N ALA A 221 11.99 7.38 16.97
CA ALA A 221 12.87 6.31 17.40
C ALA A 221 14.07 6.84 18.22
N ARG A 222 14.66 7.95 17.77
CA ARG A 222 15.78 8.60 18.48
C ARG A 222 15.41 9.12 19.86
N ASN A 223 14.14 9.43 20.07
CA ASN A 223 13.59 9.92 21.33
C ASN A 223 13.01 8.80 22.20
N GLY A 224 13.44 7.55 22.01
CA GLY A 224 13.11 6.47 22.93
C GLY A 224 11.69 5.91 22.77
N TYR A 225 11.16 5.91 21.55
CA TYR A 225 9.96 5.16 21.18
C TYR A 225 10.32 3.96 20.33
N ILE A 226 9.70 2.82 20.58
CA ILE A 226 9.52 1.82 19.53
C ILE A 226 8.59 2.42 18.50
N VAL A 227 9.00 2.44 17.24
CA VAL A 227 8.12 2.88 16.14
C VAL A 227 7.89 1.68 15.25
N PHE A 228 6.62 1.33 15.03
CA PHE A 228 6.23 0.34 14.05
C PHE A 228 5.36 0.99 13.00
N ARG A 229 5.80 0.93 11.74
CA ARG A 229 5.06 1.41 10.58
C ARG A 229 4.58 0.18 9.79
N PRO A 230 3.32 -0.26 9.98
CA PRO A 230 2.74 -1.29 9.13
C PRO A 230 2.74 -0.85 7.68
N ASP A 231 3.00 -1.77 6.76
CA ASP A 231 2.95 -1.51 5.32
C ASP A 231 1.50 -1.47 4.79
N TYR A 232 0.56 -2.05 5.53
CA TYR A 232 -0.80 -2.43 5.10
C TYR A 232 -0.82 -3.60 4.11
N ARG A 233 -1.93 -4.35 4.09
CA ARG A 233 -2.13 -5.42 3.11
C ARG A 233 -2.01 -4.92 1.67
N GLY A 234 -1.42 -5.77 0.83
CA GLY A 234 -1.15 -5.48 -0.58
C GLY A 234 -0.05 -4.43 -0.85
N HIS A 235 0.70 -3.99 0.15
CA HIS A 235 1.83 -3.07 0.00
C HIS A 235 3.16 -3.77 0.34
N ALA A 236 4.21 -3.46 -0.42
CA ALA A 236 5.53 -4.09 -0.30
C ALA A 236 5.42 -5.63 -0.23
N PHE A 237 5.85 -6.23 0.88
CA PHE A 237 5.85 -7.69 1.07
C PHE A 237 4.61 -8.22 1.80
N SER A 238 3.66 -7.35 2.15
CA SER A 238 2.40 -7.72 2.79
C SER A 238 1.48 -8.42 1.80
N GLU A 239 0.91 -9.54 2.24
CA GLU A 239 -0.08 -10.29 1.48
C GLU A 239 -1.42 -9.55 1.38
N GLY A 240 -2.32 -10.07 0.55
CA GLY A 240 -3.66 -9.50 0.34
C GLY A 240 -3.74 -8.43 -0.74
N GLU A 241 -4.93 -7.85 -0.90
CA GLU A 241 -5.22 -6.82 -1.90
C GLU A 241 -5.29 -5.43 -1.28
N ALA A 242 -4.65 -4.45 -1.93
CA ALA A 242 -4.69 -3.06 -1.51
C ALA A 242 -6.00 -2.36 -1.93
N ARG A 243 -7.10 -2.68 -1.23
CA ARG A 243 -8.44 -2.14 -1.54
C ARG A 243 -8.68 -0.70 -1.09
N GLY A 244 -7.80 -0.17 -0.22
CA GLY A 244 -7.85 1.20 0.31
C GLY A 244 -8.59 1.32 1.65
N ALA A 245 -8.45 2.48 2.30
CA ALA A 245 -8.92 2.67 3.68
C ALA A 245 -10.39 3.10 3.80
N TYR A 246 -10.95 3.79 2.80
CA TYR A 246 -12.25 4.48 2.96
C TYR A 246 -13.46 3.62 2.56
N GLY A 247 -13.23 2.60 1.74
CA GLY A 247 -14.27 1.68 1.29
C GLY A 247 -14.18 0.29 1.91
N TYR A 248 -13.13 0.01 2.67
CA TYR A 248 -12.88 -1.29 3.27
C TYR A 248 -12.24 -1.12 4.66
N PRO A 249 -12.55 -1.97 5.63
CA PRO A 249 -12.02 -1.86 6.99
C PRO A 249 -10.56 -2.33 7.11
N ASP A 250 -10.09 -3.05 6.09
CA ASP A 250 -8.82 -3.75 5.95
C ASP A 250 -7.64 -3.07 6.63
N TYR A 251 -7.31 -1.84 6.27
CA TYR A 251 -6.13 -1.16 6.82
C TYR A 251 -6.28 -0.80 8.29
N THR A 252 -7.53 -0.56 8.75
CA THR A 252 -7.80 -0.36 10.18
C THR A 252 -7.64 -1.68 10.94
N ILE A 253 -8.14 -2.79 10.38
CA ILE A 253 -7.98 -4.13 10.94
C ILE A 253 -6.49 -4.52 11.01
N ASP A 254 -5.71 -4.21 9.96
CA ASP A 254 -4.27 -4.43 9.95
C ASP A 254 -3.57 -3.66 11.06
N VAL A 255 -3.96 -2.41 11.31
CA VAL A 255 -3.38 -1.57 12.39
C VAL A 255 -3.78 -2.04 13.78
N LEU A 256 -5.01 -2.51 13.97
CA LEU A 256 -5.46 -3.06 15.24
C LEU A 256 -4.74 -4.39 15.55
N ASN A 257 -4.51 -5.25 14.55
CA ASN A 257 -3.68 -6.44 14.70
C ASN A 257 -2.19 -6.10 14.97
N ALA A 258 -1.65 -5.05 14.34
CA ALA A 258 -0.30 -4.56 14.66
C ALA A 258 -0.19 -4.09 16.12
N THR A 259 -1.24 -3.42 16.61
CA THR A 259 -1.33 -2.95 17.99
C THR A 259 -1.34 -4.13 18.97
N ALA A 260 -2.13 -5.17 18.69
CA ALA A 260 -2.14 -6.42 19.47
C ALA A 260 -0.78 -7.14 19.44
N ALA A 261 -0.11 -7.16 18.29
CA ALA A 261 1.22 -7.75 18.17
C ALA A 261 2.28 -7.00 19.01
N LEU A 262 2.22 -5.66 19.01
CA LEU A 262 3.17 -4.85 19.78
C LEU A 262 2.95 -4.86 21.29
N LYS A 263 1.73 -5.08 21.76
CA LYS A 263 1.48 -5.32 23.19
C LYS A 263 2.29 -6.52 23.72
N ASN A 264 2.59 -7.49 22.85
CA ASN A 264 3.35 -8.69 23.19
C ASN A 264 4.83 -8.65 22.77
N TYR A 265 5.31 -7.52 22.23
CA TYR A 265 6.71 -7.41 21.84
C TYR A 265 7.60 -7.26 23.09
N PRO A 266 8.64 -8.10 23.31
CA PRO A 266 9.35 -8.17 24.59
C PRO A 266 9.98 -6.86 25.09
N ALA A 267 10.30 -5.93 24.19
CA ALA A 267 10.89 -4.64 24.56
C ALA A 267 9.86 -3.51 24.67
N ALA A 268 8.58 -3.75 24.37
CA ALA A 268 7.51 -2.76 24.41
C ALA A 268 6.83 -2.72 25.80
N ASP A 269 6.37 -1.54 26.19
CA ASP A 269 5.42 -1.37 27.28
C ASP A 269 3.99 -1.38 26.71
N PRO A 270 3.18 -2.43 26.98
CA PRO A 270 1.84 -2.57 26.41
C PRO A 270 0.87 -1.47 26.89
N ASN A 271 1.18 -0.77 27.97
CA ASN A 271 0.32 0.28 28.52
C ASN A 271 0.66 1.68 27.98
N ARG A 272 1.68 1.79 27.12
CA ARG A 272 2.19 3.06 26.59
C ARG A 272 2.23 3.04 25.07
N ILE A 273 1.06 2.96 24.46
CA ILE A 273 0.90 2.93 23.00
C ILE A 273 0.25 4.24 22.54
N GLY A 274 0.94 4.99 21.68
CA GLY A 274 0.37 6.10 20.91
C GLY A 274 0.23 5.73 19.43
N MET A 275 -0.53 6.55 18.70
CA MET A 275 -0.64 6.44 17.24
C MET A 275 -0.33 7.76 16.57
N TRP A 276 0.47 7.70 15.51
CA TRP A 276 0.71 8.84 14.62
C TRP A 276 0.13 8.53 13.26
N GLY A 277 -0.55 9.48 12.62
CA GLY A 277 -1.14 9.30 11.30
C GLY A 277 -0.97 10.50 10.38
N HIS A 278 -0.69 10.27 9.09
CA HIS A 278 -0.69 11.33 8.07
C HIS A 278 -1.67 11.07 6.95
N SER A 279 -2.47 12.07 6.56
CA SER A 279 -3.41 11.95 5.43
C SER A 279 -4.39 10.78 5.63
N MET A 280 -4.37 9.76 4.76
CA MET A 280 -5.09 8.48 4.96
C MET A 280 -4.77 7.81 6.29
N GLY A 281 -3.52 7.90 6.77
CA GLY A 281 -3.14 7.38 8.08
C GLY A 281 -3.84 8.09 9.25
N GLY A 282 -4.28 9.35 9.06
CA GLY A 282 -5.12 10.07 10.01
C GLY A 282 -6.52 9.48 10.12
N PHE A 283 -7.12 9.07 9.00
CA PHE A 283 -8.39 8.33 8.98
C PHE A 283 -8.29 7.02 9.77
N ILE A 284 -7.24 6.25 9.50
CA ILE A 284 -6.99 4.97 10.18
C ILE A 284 -6.74 5.18 11.68
N THR A 285 -5.97 6.21 12.05
CA THR A 285 -5.67 6.55 13.45
C THR A 285 -6.94 6.89 14.22
N LEU A 286 -7.79 7.77 13.68
CA LEU A 286 -9.03 8.17 14.36
C LEU A 286 -9.98 6.98 14.54
N ARG A 287 -10.10 6.12 13.53
CA ARG A 287 -10.91 4.89 13.61
C ARG A 287 -10.37 3.92 14.64
N ALA A 288 -9.06 3.67 14.63
CA ALA A 288 -8.44 2.80 15.62
C ALA A 288 -8.66 3.30 17.04
N MET A 289 -8.58 4.62 17.28
CA MET A 289 -8.77 5.19 18.62
C MET A 289 -10.21 5.19 19.14
N VAL A 290 -11.22 5.18 18.27
CA VAL A 290 -12.61 4.91 18.70
C VAL A 290 -12.91 3.41 18.80
N THR A 291 -11.98 2.53 18.42
CA THR A 291 -12.13 1.07 18.50
C THR A 291 -11.36 0.44 19.66
N ASP A 292 -10.07 0.78 19.83
CA ASP A 292 -9.19 0.19 20.84
C ASP A 292 -8.91 1.18 21.99
N PRO A 293 -9.40 0.90 23.22
CA PRO A 293 -9.18 1.75 24.40
C PRO A 293 -7.73 1.73 24.91
N ASP A 294 -6.86 0.87 24.40
CA ASP A 294 -5.46 0.80 24.85
C ASP A 294 -4.56 1.86 24.20
N ILE A 295 -5.04 2.56 23.17
CA ILE A 295 -4.32 3.67 22.54
C ILE A 295 -4.43 4.92 23.41
N LYS A 296 -3.31 5.43 23.92
CA LYS A 296 -3.28 6.49 24.93
C LYS A 296 -3.29 7.90 24.36
N ALA A 297 -2.88 8.09 23.11
CA ALA A 297 -2.82 9.39 22.47
C ALA A 297 -2.70 9.26 20.95
N GLY A 298 -3.26 10.22 20.21
CA GLY A 298 -3.16 10.29 18.75
C GLY A 298 -2.57 11.62 18.27
N VAL A 299 -1.63 11.55 17.33
CA VAL A 299 -1.14 12.72 16.60
C VAL A 299 -1.50 12.55 15.12
N ILE A 300 -2.24 13.49 14.55
CA ILE A 300 -2.72 13.41 13.17
C ILE A 300 -2.26 14.62 12.37
N TRP A 301 -1.50 14.38 11.31
CA TRP A 301 -1.02 15.40 10.37
C TRP A 301 -1.84 15.35 9.08
N ALA A 302 -2.34 16.51 8.65
CA ALA A 302 -3.08 16.69 7.38
C ALA A 302 -4.14 15.59 7.14
N GLY A 303 -4.81 15.16 8.21
CA GLY A 303 -5.55 13.90 8.23
C GLY A 303 -6.89 13.95 7.52
N VAL A 304 -7.27 12.85 6.88
CA VAL A 304 -8.62 12.64 6.34
C VAL A 304 -9.55 12.27 7.50
N VAL A 305 -10.00 13.29 8.25
CA VAL A 305 -10.69 13.12 9.53
C VAL A 305 -12.13 13.64 9.56
N ALA A 306 -12.68 13.95 8.39
CA ALA A 306 -14.08 14.29 8.25
C ALA A 306 -14.98 13.04 8.33
N ASP A 307 -16.24 13.26 8.69
CA ASP A 307 -17.28 12.25 8.58
C ASP A 307 -17.54 11.90 7.10
N TYR A 308 -18.16 10.74 6.85
CA TYR A 308 -18.41 10.29 5.48
C TYR A 308 -19.25 11.27 4.64
N PRO A 309 -20.31 11.92 5.16
CA PRO A 309 -21.02 12.97 4.42
C PRO A 309 -20.08 14.06 3.89
N ASP A 310 -19.15 14.55 4.70
CA ASP A 310 -18.17 15.56 4.29
C ASP A 310 -17.07 15.00 3.38
N LEU A 311 -16.64 13.75 3.57
CA LEU A 311 -15.70 13.08 2.67
C LEU A 311 -16.28 12.89 1.25
N LEU A 312 -17.60 12.71 1.16
CA LEU A 312 -18.33 12.57 -0.10
C LEU A 312 -18.58 13.92 -0.77
N THR A 313 -18.94 14.95 -0.02
CA THR A 313 -19.44 16.22 -0.58
C THR A 313 -18.43 17.38 -0.52
N LYS A 314 -17.56 17.44 0.49
CA LYS A 314 -16.68 18.59 0.76
C LYS A 314 -15.21 18.35 0.45
N TRP A 315 -14.76 17.09 0.34
CA TRP A 315 -13.35 16.80 0.03
C TRP A 315 -12.95 17.25 -1.38
N ARG A 316 -13.88 17.22 -2.34
CA ARG A 316 -13.65 17.78 -3.69
C ARG A 316 -14.41 19.09 -3.85
N ARG A 317 -13.90 20.17 -3.28
CA ARG A 317 -14.32 21.50 -3.74
C ARG A 317 -13.87 21.67 -5.19
N SER A 318 -14.80 22.12 -6.02
CA SER A 318 -14.69 22.36 -7.47
C SER A 318 -13.57 23.34 -7.81
N ASN A 319 -12.31 22.90 -7.78
CA ASN A 319 -11.17 23.62 -8.31
C ASN A 319 -10.37 22.68 -9.22
N ASN A 320 -10.07 23.19 -10.40
CA ASN A 320 -9.66 22.53 -11.64
C ASN A 320 -8.25 21.90 -11.62
N THR A 321 -7.80 21.37 -10.48
CA THR A 321 -6.49 20.74 -10.35
C THR A 321 -6.65 19.24 -10.65
N PRO A 322 -5.88 18.67 -11.61
CA PRO A 322 -5.87 17.23 -11.80
C PRO A 322 -5.50 16.58 -10.47
N ALA A 323 -6.44 15.82 -9.89
CA ALA A 323 -6.11 15.00 -8.74
C ALA A 323 -4.88 14.16 -9.12
N PRO A 324 -3.88 14.02 -8.22
CA PRO A 324 -2.74 13.15 -8.47
C PRO A 324 -3.24 11.77 -8.92
N ALA A 325 -2.40 11.04 -9.66
CA ALA A 325 -2.70 9.74 -10.28
C ALA A 325 -3.04 8.65 -9.24
N VAL A 326 -4.17 8.82 -8.57
CA VAL A 326 -4.85 7.86 -7.73
C VAL A 326 -5.56 6.95 -8.71
N THR A 327 -5.23 5.66 -8.65
CA THR A 327 -5.75 4.63 -9.55
C THR A 327 -7.28 4.67 -9.59
N THR A 328 -7.86 4.21 -10.70
CA THR A 328 -9.31 4.12 -10.92
C THR A 328 -10.04 3.39 -9.79
N GLN A 329 -9.35 2.48 -9.08
CA GLN A 329 -9.86 1.70 -7.94
C GLN A 329 -10.07 2.56 -6.68
N ALA A 330 -9.11 3.41 -6.31
CA ALA A 330 -9.21 4.28 -5.12
C ALA A 330 -10.23 5.43 -5.28
N ARG A 331 -10.84 5.58 -6.46
CA ARG A 331 -11.96 6.52 -6.71
C ARG A 331 -13.34 5.86 -6.65
N ARG A 332 -13.43 4.53 -6.69
CA ARG A 332 -14.71 3.82 -6.75
C ARG A 332 -15.44 3.76 -5.42
N TRP A 333 -14.74 3.84 -4.28
CA TRP A 333 -15.39 3.69 -2.98
C TRP A 333 -16.56 4.67 -2.76
N ARG A 334 -16.44 5.92 -3.24
CA ARG A 334 -17.52 6.92 -3.13
C ARG A 334 -18.75 6.53 -3.94
N THR A 335 -18.51 6.09 -5.18
CA THR A 335 -19.56 5.68 -6.09
C THR A 335 -20.19 4.38 -5.61
N GLN A 336 -19.39 3.38 -5.23
CA GLN A 336 -19.84 2.11 -4.68
C GLN A 336 -20.65 2.29 -3.40
N LEU A 337 -20.21 3.15 -2.48
CA LEU A 337 -20.98 3.49 -1.28
C LEU A 337 -22.35 4.05 -1.64
N GLN A 338 -22.40 5.05 -2.51
CA GLN A 338 -23.67 5.70 -2.87
C GLN A 338 -24.57 4.79 -3.71
N GLU A 339 -24.01 3.98 -4.61
CA GLU A 339 -24.75 2.99 -5.40
C GLU A 339 -25.38 1.91 -4.52
N GLN A 340 -24.69 1.49 -3.45
CA GLN A 340 -25.16 0.41 -2.59
C GLN A 340 -25.99 0.89 -1.39
N TYR A 341 -25.66 2.04 -0.81
CA TYR A 341 -26.24 2.53 0.45
C TYR A 341 -27.03 3.83 0.33
N GLY A 342 -27.11 4.42 -0.86
CA GLY A 342 -27.79 5.69 -1.11
C GLY A 342 -26.95 6.91 -0.73
N ALA A 343 -27.52 8.11 -0.92
CA ALA A 343 -26.87 9.35 -0.52
C ALA A 343 -26.89 9.51 1.02
N PRO A 344 -25.98 10.32 1.60
CA PRO A 344 -25.99 10.61 3.04
C PRO A 344 -27.33 11.07 3.60
N GLU A 345 -28.10 11.80 2.81
CA GLU A 345 -29.42 12.31 3.19
C GLU A 345 -30.48 11.20 3.27
N ASP A 346 -30.33 10.15 2.46
CA ASP A 346 -31.26 9.02 2.39
C ASP A 346 -30.96 7.94 3.44
N ASN A 347 -29.70 7.84 3.89
CA ASN A 347 -29.25 6.81 4.84
C ASN A 347 -28.31 7.35 5.93
N PRO A 348 -28.75 8.35 6.72
CA PRO A 348 -27.89 9.03 7.68
C PRO A 348 -27.35 8.10 8.77
N GLU A 349 -28.12 7.10 9.20
CA GLU A 349 -27.71 6.14 10.24
C GLU A 349 -26.53 5.26 9.78
N PHE A 350 -26.54 4.79 8.53
CA PHE A 350 -25.41 4.04 7.97
C PHE A 350 -24.15 4.90 7.90
N TYR A 351 -24.24 6.12 7.38
CA TYR A 351 -23.07 7.00 7.29
C TYR A 351 -22.55 7.41 8.67
N ALA A 352 -23.43 7.54 9.66
CA ALA A 352 -23.04 7.74 11.05
C ALA A 352 -22.29 6.51 11.61
N SER A 353 -22.75 5.28 11.34
CA SER A 353 -22.15 4.05 11.89
C SER A 353 -20.75 3.73 11.33
N ILE A 354 -20.42 4.23 10.14
CA ILE A 354 -19.09 4.10 9.54
C ILE A 354 -18.19 5.33 9.82
N SER A 355 -18.73 6.44 10.32
CA SER A 355 -17.95 7.65 10.62
C SER A 355 -17.41 7.62 12.05
N ALA A 356 -16.09 7.67 12.22
CA ALA A 356 -15.48 7.73 13.56
C ALA A 356 -15.93 8.96 14.37
N ASN A 357 -16.28 10.04 13.67
CA ASN A 357 -16.81 11.30 14.25
C ASN A 357 -18.08 11.07 15.09
N SER A 358 -18.89 10.05 14.79
CA SER A 358 -20.09 9.69 15.57
C SER A 358 -19.77 9.00 16.89
N TYR A 359 -18.53 8.54 17.07
CA TYR A 359 -18.07 7.73 18.20
C TYR A 359 -17.05 8.48 19.08
N LEU A 360 -16.88 9.79 18.90
CA LEU A 360 -15.88 10.58 19.65
C LEU A 360 -16.11 10.59 21.16
N ALA A 361 -17.34 10.35 21.64
CA ALA A 361 -17.60 10.17 23.07
C ALA A 361 -16.80 9.00 23.68
N ASP A 362 -16.43 8.01 22.87
CA ASP A 362 -15.70 6.81 23.27
C ASP A 362 -14.20 6.87 22.90
N LEU A 363 -13.69 8.05 22.50
CA LEU A 363 -12.31 8.19 22.07
C LEU A 363 -11.34 7.80 23.21
N SER A 364 -10.35 6.96 22.90
CA SER A 364 -9.47 6.34 23.89
C SER A 364 -8.47 7.28 24.58
N GLY A 365 -8.21 8.45 23.99
CA GLY A 365 -7.27 9.44 24.53
C GLY A 365 -7.24 10.75 23.74
N PRO A 366 -6.43 11.73 24.17
CA PRO A 366 -6.34 13.03 23.52
C PRO A 366 -5.81 12.95 22.07
N ILE A 367 -6.20 13.93 21.26
CA ILE A 367 -5.76 14.09 19.87
C ILE A 367 -5.02 15.43 19.68
N GLN A 368 -3.84 15.39 19.07
CA GLN A 368 -3.15 16.56 18.54
C GLN A 368 -3.23 16.58 17.01
N LEU A 369 -3.74 17.66 16.44
CA LEU A 369 -3.91 17.86 15.01
C LEU A 369 -2.86 18.85 14.48
N HIS A 370 -2.31 18.55 13.29
CA HIS A 370 -1.40 19.43 12.56
C HIS A 370 -1.90 19.61 11.13
N HIS A 371 -2.00 20.85 10.63
CA HIS A 371 -2.48 21.07 9.26
C HIS A 371 -1.88 22.31 8.60
N GLY A 372 -1.38 22.16 7.38
CA GLY A 372 -0.99 23.27 6.50
C GLY A 372 -2.22 24.00 5.93
N THR A 373 -2.30 25.31 6.07
CA THR A 373 -3.47 26.07 5.59
C THR A 373 -3.56 26.19 4.07
N ALA A 374 -2.50 25.84 3.34
CA ALA A 374 -2.46 25.76 1.88
C ALA A 374 -2.48 24.30 1.37
N ASP A 375 -2.88 23.34 2.20
CA ASP A 375 -3.05 21.95 1.82
C ASP A 375 -4.06 21.80 0.66
N ALA A 376 -3.57 21.33 -0.48
CA ALA A 376 -4.37 21.10 -1.68
C ALA A 376 -4.94 19.68 -1.79
N SER A 377 -4.54 18.77 -0.89
CA SER A 377 -4.94 17.36 -0.88
C SER A 377 -6.06 17.10 0.10
N VAL A 378 -5.97 17.65 1.31
CA VAL A 378 -6.99 17.51 2.36
C VAL A 378 -7.38 18.92 2.83
N PRO A 379 -8.67 19.28 2.82
CA PRO A 379 -9.09 20.57 3.33
C PRO A 379 -8.76 20.73 4.82
N TYR A 380 -8.12 21.85 5.19
CA TYR A 380 -7.80 22.14 6.59
C TYR A 380 -9.06 22.15 7.47
N GLU A 381 -10.22 22.47 6.88
CA GLU A 381 -11.51 22.48 7.55
C GLU A 381 -11.88 21.13 8.16
N PHE A 382 -11.35 20.02 7.64
CA PHE A 382 -11.56 18.71 8.25
C PHE A 382 -10.95 18.64 9.65
N SER A 383 -9.73 19.15 9.83
CA SER A 383 -9.11 19.21 11.16
C SER A 383 -9.78 20.24 12.08
N ALA A 384 -10.17 21.40 11.55
CA ALA A 384 -10.90 22.40 12.34
C ALA A 384 -12.27 21.88 12.82
N THR A 385 -12.97 21.12 11.96
CA THR A 385 -14.27 20.53 12.29
C THR A 385 -14.12 19.40 13.31
N LEU A 386 -13.12 18.53 13.15
CA LEU A 386 -12.84 17.49 14.14
C LEU A 386 -12.53 18.10 15.51
N LEU A 387 -11.75 19.18 15.60
CA LEU A 387 -11.48 19.84 16.88
C LEU A 387 -12.78 20.29 17.57
N ALA A 388 -13.68 20.96 16.84
CA ALA A 388 -14.96 21.39 17.38
C ALA A 388 -15.84 20.20 17.82
N GLN A 389 -15.79 19.09 17.08
CA GLN A 389 -16.50 17.86 17.44
C GLN A 389 -15.91 17.20 18.70
N LEU A 390 -14.58 17.18 18.85
CA LEU A 390 -13.91 16.70 20.07
C LEU A 390 -14.33 17.53 21.28
N GLU A 391 -14.29 18.86 21.18
CA GLU A 391 -14.73 19.76 22.24
C GLU A 391 -16.21 19.53 22.61
N ALA A 392 -17.09 19.37 21.61
CA ALA A 392 -18.50 19.09 21.83
C ALA A 392 -18.74 17.72 22.50
N ALA A 393 -17.89 16.73 22.23
CA ALA A 393 -17.92 15.42 22.87
C ALA A 393 -17.25 15.39 24.26
N GLY A 394 -16.70 16.52 24.74
CA GLY A 394 -15.97 16.60 26.00
C GLY A 394 -14.58 15.96 25.96
N GLN A 395 -14.06 15.71 24.76
CA GLN A 395 -12.73 15.13 24.54
C GLN A 395 -11.64 16.20 24.48
N VAL A 396 -10.40 15.79 24.73
CA VAL A 396 -9.24 16.67 24.66
C VAL A 396 -8.67 16.68 23.25
N GLY A 397 -8.74 17.83 22.58
CA GLY A 397 -8.15 18.05 21.26
C GLY A 397 -7.32 19.34 21.24
N GLU A 398 -6.25 19.35 20.45
CA GLU A 398 -5.54 20.58 20.09
C GLU A 398 -5.24 20.62 18.58
N LEU A 399 -5.23 21.82 17.99
CA LEU A 399 -4.95 22.02 16.57
C LEU A 399 -3.84 23.05 16.37
N TYR A 400 -2.77 22.62 15.72
CA TYR A 400 -1.71 23.47 15.22
C TYR A 400 -1.86 23.68 13.72
N THR A 401 -1.98 24.95 13.31
CA THR A 401 -2.02 25.33 11.90
C THR A 401 -0.69 25.93 11.45
N TYR A 402 -0.35 25.69 10.19
CA TYR A 402 0.88 26.16 9.57
C TYR A 402 0.51 27.06 8.40
N ALA A 403 0.72 28.37 8.58
CA ALA A 403 0.27 29.39 7.63
C ALA A 403 0.99 29.24 6.28
N GLY A 404 0.22 29.09 5.20
CA GLY A 404 0.72 28.91 3.83
C GLY A 404 1.41 27.56 3.56
N ASP A 405 1.47 26.65 4.53
CA ASP A 405 2.20 25.39 4.38
C ASP A 405 1.35 24.31 3.66
N ASP A 406 2.04 23.32 3.12
CA ASP A 406 1.46 22.29 2.25
C ASP A 406 0.96 21.05 3.00
N HIS A 407 0.52 20.04 2.25
CA HIS A 407 0.03 18.76 2.76
C HIS A 407 1.06 18.03 3.66
N ASN A 408 2.36 18.23 3.43
CA ASN A 408 3.41 17.59 4.21
C ASN A 408 3.93 18.46 5.36
N ILE A 409 3.37 19.66 5.53
CA ILE A 409 3.84 20.66 6.50
C ILE A 409 5.35 20.90 6.28
N SER A 410 5.75 21.07 5.02
CA SER A 410 7.16 21.10 4.63
C SER A 410 7.95 22.22 5.30
N GLN A 411 7.35 23.40 5.49
CA GLN A 411 8.00 24.55 6.14
C GLN A 411 7.98 24.42 7.67
N GLY A 412 6.87 23.93 8.23
CA GLY A 412 6.64 23.75 9.66
C GLY A 412 7.13 22.42 10.23
N PHE A 413 7.75 21.56 9.41
CA PHE A 413 8.06 20.16 9.75
C PHE A 413 8.77 20.01 11.11
N SER A 414 9.84 20.78 11.33
CA SER A 414 10.62 20.68 12.58
C SER A 414 9.80 21.07 13.81
N GLU A 415 8.96 22.10 13.70
CA GLU A 415 8.08 22.53 14.79
C GLU A 415 6.95 21.52 15.03
N ALA A 416 6.35 21.00 13.96
CA ALA A 416 5.34 19.95 14.04
C ALA A 416 5.88 18.68 14.71
N MET A 417 7.09 18.24 14.33
CA MET A 417 7.77 17.09 14.96
C MET A 417 8.04 17.35 16.45
N ALA A 418 8.52 18.54 16.81
CA ALA A 418 8.80 18.89 18.21
C ALA A 418 7.52 18.86 19.07
N ARG A 419 6.42 19.42 18.56
CA ARG A 419 5.10 19.38 19.23
C ARG A 419 4.55 17.95 19.33
N SER A 420 4.72 17.13 18.29
CA SER A 420 4.33 15.72 18.29
C SER A 420 5.08 14.91 19.35
N LEU A 421 6.39 15.15 19.48
CA LEU A 421 7.22 14.52 20.52
C LEU A 421 6.79 14.97 21.91
N ALA A 422 6.59 16.27 22.14
CA ALA A 422 6.16 16.79 23.43
C ALA A 422 4.80 16.21 23.87
N PHE A 423 3.87 16.07 22.93
CA PHE A 423 2.55 15.49 23.17
C PHE A 423 2.63 14.01 23.54
N PHE A 424 3.38 13.20 22.80
CA PHE A 424 3.59 11.81 23.18
C PHE A 424 4.42 11.65 24.46
N ASP A 425 5.34 12.56 24.75
CA ASP A 425 6.09 12.55 26.00
C ASP A 425 5.12 12.75 27.18
N GLN A 426 4.19 13.69 27.05
CA GLN A 426 3.17 13.96 28.05
C GLN A 426 2.18 12.79 28.22
N HIS A 427 1.62 12.28 27.11
CA HIS A 427 0.46 11.38 27.16
C HIS A 427 0.80 9.89 27.04
N VAL A 428 1.96 9.54 26.49
CA VAL A 428 2.37 8.14 26.30
C VAL A 428 3.51 7.76 27.25
N LYS A 429 4.52 8.62 27.42
CA LYS A 429 5.57 8.37 28.43
C LYS A 429 5.13 8.73 29.86
N ASN A 430 4.10 9.56 30.00
CA ASN A 430 3.74 10.20 31.27
C ASN A 430 4.91 11.03 31.85
N ALA A 431 5.67 11.69 30.97
CA ALA A 431 6.74 12.58 31.40
C ALA A 431 6.14 13.81 32.12
N PRO A 432 6.76 14.31 33.20
CA PRO A 432 6.31 15.54 33.84
C PRO A 432 6.33 16.68 32.82
N SER A 433 5.25 17.46 32.76
CA SER A 433 5.18 18.66 31.92
C SER A 433 6.34 19.60 32.26
N THR A 434 7.22 19.84 31.29
CA THR A 434 8.25 20.87 31.39
C THR A 434 7.59 22.21 31.11
N ARG A 435 7.06 22.84 32.17
CA ARG A 435 6.56 24.23 32.11
C ARG A 435 7.69 25.23 31.90
#